data_AF-A0A968AFV4-F1
#
_entry.id   AF-A0A968AFV4-F1
#
_cell.length_a   1.000
_cell.length_b   1.000
_cell.length_c   1.000
_cell.angle_alpha   90.00
_cell.angle_beta   90.00
_cell.angle_gamma   90.00
#
_symmetry.space_group_name_H-M   'P 1'
#
loop_
_entity.id
_entity.type
_entity.pdbx_description
1 polymer ?
#
loop_
_entity_poly.entity_id
_entity_poly.type
_entity_poly.pdbx_seq_one_letter_code
_entity_poly.pdbx_strand_id
1 'polypeptide(L)'
;MNKKDELQQALKDAMKAGNDRKKRVVRMAISSIRNAEIDRQKDLEEPEVLAILQKEIKSRRETIEGAEQSGRDDLIEEALAEIEILESFLPKPLSEAELEALVDETIKEVGA
;
A
#
# COMPACT_ATOMS: atom_id res chain seq x y z
N MET A 1 14.37 -1.65 12.24
CA MET A 1 13.89 -0.50 11.45
C MET A 1 12.38 -0.56 11.49
N ASN A 2 11.70 0.58 11.60
CA ASN A 2 10.24 0.58 11.51
C ASN A 2 9.82 0.53 10.02
N LYS A 3 8.56 0.20 9.75
CA LYS A 3 8.07 0.04 8.36
C LYS A 3 8.17 1.33 7.51
N LYS A 4 8.07 2.51 8.13
CA LYS A 4 8.24 3.81 7.47
C LYS A 4 9.67 3.99 6.96
N ASP A 5 10.67 3.62 7.76
CA ASP A 5 12.08 3.69 7.39
C ASP A 5 12.40 2.74 6.22
N GLU A 6 11.81 1.54 6.22
CA GLU A 6 11.96 0.57 5.12
C GLU A 6 11.42 1.13 3.80
N LEU A 7 10.23 1.77 3.82
CA LEU A 7 9.65 2.41 2.65
C LEU A 7 10.54 3.56 2.15
N GLN A 8 11.03 4.42 3.06
CA GLN A 8 11.93 5.51 2.68
C GLN A 8 13.25 5.01 2.06
N GLN A 9 13.80 3.93 2.61
CA GLN A 9 15.01 3.31 2.08
C GLN A 9 14.74 2.69 0.70
N ALA A 10 13.64 1.97 0.54
CA ALA A 10 13.24 1.38 -0.74
C ALA A 10 12.99 2.45 -1.82
N LEU A 11 12.45 3.62 -1.46
CA LEU A 11 12.31 4.75 -2.37
C LEU A 11 13.68 5.25 -2.86
N LYS A 12 14.65 5.42 -1.94
CA LYS A 12 16.02 5.82 -2.30
C LYS A 12 16.67 4.79 -3.22
N ASP A 13 16.50 3.51 -2.93
CA ASP A 13 17.09 2.43 -3.73
C ASP A 13 16.42 2.34 -5.11
N ALA A 14 15.11 2.51 -5.20
CA ALA A 14 14.40 2.59 -6.48
C ALA A 14 14.85 3.78 -7.33
N MET A 15 15.11 4.94 -6.71
CA MET A 15 15.67 6.11 -7.40
C MET A 15 17.07 5.84 -7.94
N LYS A 16 17.94 5.18 -7.18
CA LYS A 16 19.30 4.82 -7.62
C LYS A 16 19.29 3.78 -8.74
N ALA A 17 18.38 2.81 -8.67
CA ALA A 17 18.25 1.73 -9.64
C ALA A 17 17.51 2.14 -10.92
N GLY A 18 16.94 3.36 -10.99
CA GLY A 18 16.09 3.78 -12.12
C GLY A 18 14.79 2.98 -12.22
N ASN A 19 14.35 2.35 -11.13
CA ASN A 19 13.11 1.57 -11.12
C ASN A 19 11.91 2.51 -10.90
N ASP A 20 11.42 3.10 -11.99
CA ASP A 20 10.35 4.09 -11.94
C ASP A 20 9.02 3.54 -11.41
N ARG A 21 8.70 2.26 -11.66
CA ARG A 21 7.51 1.61 -11.11
C ARG A 21 7.59 1.55 -9.59
N LYS A 22 8.64 0.93 -9.04
CA LYS A 22 8.84 0.82 -7.59
C LYS A 22 8.90 2.19 -6.92
N LYS A 23 9.59 3.15 -7.54
CA LYS A 23 9.65 4.54 -7.07
C LYS A 23 8.27 5.18 -6.97
N ARG A 24 7.41 5.01 -7.99
CA ARG A 24 6.04 5.56 -8.00
C ARG A 24 5.20 4.94 -6.89
N VAL A 25 5.14 3.61 -6.85
CA VAL A 25 4.33 2.85 -5.89
C VAL A 25 4.73 3.18 -4.45
N VAL A 26 6.02 3.08 -4.13
CA VAL A 26 6.53 3.34 -2.77
C VAL A 26 6.31 4.81 -2.37
N ARG A 27 6.46 5.76 -3.31
CA ARG A 27 6.18 7.17 -3.03
C ARG A 27 4.71 7.39 -2.70
N MET A 28 3.79 6.76 -3.43
CA MET A 28 2.35 6.88 -3.15
C MET A 28 2.01 6.30 -1.79
N ALA A 29 2.54 5.12 -1.44
CA ALA A 29 2.35 4.54 -0.12
C ALA A 29 2.84 5.46 1.02
N ILE A 30 4.02 6.06 0.88
CA ILE A 30 4.54 7.04 1.85
C ILE A 30 3.61 8.25 1.97
N SER A 31 3.07 8.75 0.86
CA SER A 31 2.11 9.85 0.88
C SER A 31 0.81 9.47 1.59
N SER A 32 0.27 8.27 1.34
CA SER A 32 -0.94 7.78 2.02
C SER A 32 -0.74 7.67 3.53
N ILE A 33 0.43 7.19 3.98
CA ILE A 33 0.80 7.16 5.40
C ILE A 33 0.84 8.57 5.97
N ARG A 34 1.54 9.50 5.30
CA ARG A 34 1.67 10.88 5.76
C ARG A 34 0.33 11.61 5.83
N ASN A 35 -0.55 11.38 4.86
CA ASN A 35 -1.90 11.95 4.87
C ASN A 35 -2.69 11.44 6.08
N ALA A 36 -2.62 10.13 6.37
CA ALA A 36 -3.26 9.57 7.56
C ALA A 36 -2.68 10.13 8.88
N GLU A 37 -1.37 10.40 8.95
CA GLU A 37 -0.74 11.08 10.10
C GLU A 37 -1.28 12.51 10.29
N ILE A 38 -1.46 13.24 9.19
CA ILE A 38 -2.05 14.59 9.20
C ILE A 38 -3.50 14.54 9.66
N ASP A 39 -4.30 13.63 9.10
CA ASP A 39 -5.72 13.49 9.40
C ASP A 39 -5.95 13.11 10.87
N ARG A 40 -5.10 12.22 11.41
CA ARG A 40 -5.17 11.78 12.82
C ARG A 40 -4.42 12.69 13.78
N GLN A 41 -3.69 13.68 13.26
CA GLN A 41 -2.83 14.59 14.03
C GLN A 41 -1.82 13.86 14.95
N LYS A 42 -1.35 12.69 14.51
CA LYS A 42 -0.37 11.87 15.24
C LYS A 42 0.48 11.06 14.26
N ASP A 43 1.69 10.69 14.68
CA ASP A 43 2.47 9.70 13.94
C ASP A 43 1.78 8.34 14.01
N LEU A 44 1.81 7.60 12.89
CA LEU A 44 1.27 6.24 12.86
C LEU A 44 2.25 5.26 13.50
N GLU A 45 1.70 4.34 14.30
CA GLU A 45 2.41 3.15 14.75
C GLU A 45 2.50 2.11 13.64
N GLU A 46 3.36 1.10 13.83
CA GLU A 46 3.61 0.08 12.82
C GLU A 46 2.34 -0.67 12.35
N PRO A 47 1.40 -1.08 13.24
CA PRO A 47 0.15 -1.70 12.80
C PRO A 47 -0.69 -0.79 11.90
N GLU A 48 -0.76 0.50 12.22
CA GLU A 48 -1.50 1.49 11.42
C GLU A 48 -0.86 1.67 10.04
N VAL A 49 0.49 1.67 9.96
CA VAL A 49 1.22 1.71 8.68
C VAL A 49 0.93 0.48 7.83
N LEU A 50 0.91 -0.71 8.43
CA LEU A 50 0.57 -1.96 7.74
C LEU A 50 -0.86 -1.91 7.19
N ALA A 51 -1.81 -1.36 7.96
CA ALA A 51 -3.19 -1.19 7.52
C ALA A 51 -3.32 -0.27 6.30
N ILE A 52 -2.54 0.83 6.25
CA ILE A 52 -2.50 1.70 5.08
C ILE A 52 -1.94 0.98 3.85
N LEU A 53 -0.85 0.22 4.00
CA LEU A 53 -0.28 -0.56 2.89
C LEU A 53 -1.26 -1.62 2.37
N GLN A 54 -2.01 -2.25 3.26
CA GLN A 54 -3.08 -3.19 2.90
C GLN A 54 -4.22 -2.52 2.15
N LYS A 55 -4.66 -1.34 2.58
CA LYS A 55 -5.68 -0.53 1.88
C LYS A 55 -5.23 -0.19 0.46
N GLU A 56 -3.96 0.17 0.27
CA GLU A 56 -3.37 0.41 -1.05
C GLU A 56 -3.38 -0.84 -1.95
N ILE A 57 -3.12 -2.03 -1.39
CA ILE A 57 -3.23 -3.31 -2.12
C ILE A 57 -4.68 -3.59 -2.50
N LYS A 58 -5.64 -3.41 -1.58
CA LYS A 58 -7.06 -3.62 -1.83
C LYS A 58 -7.56 -2.76 -2.98
N SER A 59 -7.20 -1.47 -3.01
CA SER A 59 -7.57 -0.55 -4.10
C SER A 59 -7.04 -1.00 -5.47
N ARG A 60 -5.86 -1.65 -5.51
CA ARG A 60 -5.31 -2.24 -6.75
C ARG A 60 -6.05 -3.51 -7.16
N ARG A 61 -6.50 -4.33 -6.21
CA ARG A 61 -7.37 -5.47 -6.51
C ARG A 61 -8.73 -5.02 -7.08
N GLU A 62 -9.32 -3.97 -6.52
CA GLU A 62 -10.54 -3.34 -7.08
C GLU A 62 -10.29 -2.80 -8.50
N THR A 63 -9.09 -2.28 -8.78
CA THR A 63 -8.69 -1.86 -10.13
C THR A 63 -8.61 -3.05 -11.09
N ILE A 64 -8.08 -4.20 -10.65
CA ILE A 64 -8.05 -5.44 -11.43
C ILE A 64 -9.47 -5.90 -11.76
N GLU A 65 -10.35 -5.99 -10.77
CA GLU A 65 -11.74 -6.41 -10.97
C GLU A 65 -12.46 -5.55 -12.01
N GLY A 66 -12.28 -4.22 -11.95
CA GLY A 66 -12.84 -3.30 -12.95
C GLY A 66 -12.18 -3.42 -14.34
N ALA A 67 -10.87 -3.68 -14.39
CA ALA A 67 -10.13 -3.88 -15.63
C ALA A 67 -10.50 -5.20 -16.32
N GLU A 68 -10.73 -6.28 -15.57
CA GLU A 68 -11.22 -7.57 -16.08
C GLU A 68 -12.57 -7.42 -16.76
N GLN A 69 -13.50 -6.68 -16.15
CA GLN A 69 -14.82 -6.40 -16.73
C GLN A 69 -14.76 -5.62 -18.05
N SER A 70 -13.69 -4.84 -18.26
CA SER A 70 -13.49 -4.00 -19.45
C SER A 70 -12.47 -4.54 -20.44
N GLY A 71 -11.87 -5.71 -20.18
CA GLY A 71 -10.85 -6.34 -21.03
C GLY A 71 -9.55 -5.54 -21.14
N ARG A 72 -9.17 -4.81 -20.08
CA ARG A 72 -7.99 -3.95 -20.02
C ARG A 72 -6.80 -4.66 -19.37
N ASP A 73 -6.25 -5.64 -20.08
CA ASP A 73 -5.13 -6.47 -19.60
C ASP A 73 -3.90 -5.65 -19.20
N ASP A 74 -3.67 -4.51 -19.85
CA ASP A 74 -2.59 -3.57 -19.51
C ASP A 74 -2.70 -3.03 -18.08
N LEU A 75 -3.91 -2.74 -17.62
CA LEU A 75 -4.17 -2.27 -16.27
C LEU A 75 -4.06 -3.39 -15.24
N ILE A 76 -4.43 -4.62 -15.62
CA ILE A 76 -4.30 -5.80 -14.76
C ILE A 76 -2.82 -6.08 -14.50
N GLU A 77 -2.00 -6.13 -15.56
CA GLU A 77 -0.55 -6.36 -15.43
C GLU A 77 0.13 -5.26 -14.62
N GLU A 78 -0.28 -4.00 -14.82
CA GLU A 78 0.23 -2.88 -14.02
C GLU A 78 -0.13 -3.06 -12.54
N ALA A 79 -1.42 -3.27 -12.23
CA ALA A 79 -1.89 -3.40 -10.85
C ALA A 79 -1.29 -4.61 -10.12
N LEU A 80 -1.15 -5.77 -10.78
CA LEU A 80 -0.50 -6.95 -10.21
C LEU A 80 0.95 -6.66 -9.81
N ALA A 81 1.71 -6.01 -10.69
CA ALA A 81 3.09 -5.66 -10.38
C ALA A 81 3.22 -4.61 -9.26
N GLU A 82 2.25 -3.70 -9.13
CA GLU A 82 2.21 -2.79 -7.99
C GLU A 82 1.89 -3.50 -6.68
N ILE A 83 0.97 -4.47 -6.70
CA ILE A 83 0.63 -5.31 -5.54
C ILE A 83 1.87 -6.06 -5.05
N GLU A 84 2.62 -6.72 -5.93
CA GLU A 84 3.84 -7.44 -5.55
C GLU A 84 4.86 -6.53 -4.85
N ILE A 85 4.99 -5.28 -5.31
CA ILE A 85 5.87 -4.29 -4.68
C ILE A 85 5.39 -3.97 -3.26
N LEU A 86 4.09 -3.75 -3.06
CA LEU A 86 3.53 -3.42 -1.74
C LEU A 86 3.57 -4.61 -0.79
N GLU A 87 3.26 -5.81 -1.27
CA GLU A 87 3.32 -7.06 -0.50
C GLU A 87 4.72 -7.35 0.01
N SER A 88 5.78 -6.93 -0.70
CA SER A 88 7.16 -7.05 -0.23
C SER A 88 7.46 -6.29 1.07
N PHE A 89 6.60 -5.35 1.46
CA PHE A 89 6.70 -4.62 2.73
C PHE A 89 5.82 -5.19 3.83
N LEU A 90 4.90 -6.11 3.53
CA LEU A 90 4.08 -6.76 4.55
C LEU A 90 4.83 -7.95 5.16
N PRO A 91 4.60 -8.28 6.45
CA PRO A 91 4.98 -9.59 6.96
C PRO A 91 4.29 -10.69 6.13
N LYS A 92 4.91 -11.89 6.06
CA LYS A 92 4.39 -13.11 5.38
C LYS A 92 2.87 -13.18 5.46
N PRO A 93 2.17 -13.60 4.37
CA PRO A 93 0.81 -13.22 4.06
C PRO A 93 -0.04 -13.17 5.33
N LEU A 94 -0.28 -11.94 5.81
CA LEU A 94 -1.32 -11.69 6.78
C LEU A 94 -2.57 -12.30 6.15
N SER A 95 -3.12 -13.30 6.83
CA SER A 95 -4.27 -14.01 6.31
C SER A 95 -5.38 -13.01 6.05
N GLU A 96 -6.21 -13.26 5.05
CA GLU A 96 -7.33 -12.38 4.67
C GLU A 96 -8.23 -12.01 5.87
N ALA A 97 -8.26 -12.87 6.89
CA ALA A 97 -8.96 -12.67 8.16
C ALA A 97 -8.29 -11.68 9.12
N GLU A 98 -6.95 -11.66 9.24
CA GLU A 98 -6.23 -10.65 10.01
C GLU A 98 -6.30 -9.27 9.33
N LEU A 99 -6.43 -9.30 7.99
CA LEU A 99 -6.58 -8.16 7.10
C LEU A 99 -7.95 -7.46 7.27
N GLU A 100 -9.07 -8.19 7.28
CA GLU A 100 -10.40 -7.58 7.46
C GLU A 100 -10.53 -6.88 8.83
N ALA A 101 -10.02 -7.49 9.90
CA ALA A 101 -10.07 -6.90 11.23
C ALA A 101 -9.31 -5.57 11.34
N LEU A 102 -8.12 -5.49 10.75
CA LEU A 102 -7.28 -4.29 10.79
C LEU A 102 -7.82 -3.17 9.87
N VAL A 103 -8.39 -3.56 8.74
CA VAL A 103 -9.04 -2.65 7.78
C VAL A 103 -10.33 -2.08 8.38
N ASP A 104 -11.16 -2.88 9.04
CA ASP A 104 -12.39 -2.40 9.70
C ASP A 104 -12.09 -1.43 10.85
N GLU A 105 -11.01 -1.65 11.60
CA GLU A 105 -10.53 -0.74 12.63
C GLU A 105 -10.03 0.58 12.01
N THR A 106 -9.24 0.48 10.94
CA THR A 106 -8.69 1.65 10.25
C THR A 106 -9.76 2.47 9.53
N ILE A 107 -10.75 1.82 8.90
CA ILE A 107 -11.89 2.47 8.22
C ILE A 107 -12.73 3.28 9.21
N LYS A 108 -12.94 2.77 10.43
CA LYS A 108 -13.61 3.51 11.50
C LYS A 108 -12.84 4.75 11.94
N GLU A 109 -11.51 4.73 11.84
CA GLU A 109 -10.65 5.85 12.24
C GLU A 109 -10.36 6.86 11.12
N VAL A 110 -10.44 6.48 9.84
CA VAL A 110 -10.21 7.40 8.70
C VAL A 110 -11.48 8.08 8.19
N GLY A 111 -12.62 7.93 8.89
CA GLY A 111 -13.82 8.72 8.65
C GLY A 111 -14.45 8.51 7.28
N ALA A 112 -15.26 7.47 7.16
CA ALA A 112 -16.44 7.47 6.29
C ALA A 112 -17.70 7.63 7.17
#